data_AF-A0A417L2L3-F1
#
_entry.id   AF-A0A417L2L3-F1
#
_cell.length_a   1.000
_cell.length_b   1.000
_cell.length_c   1.000
_cell.angle_alpha   90.00
_cell.angle_beta   90.00
_cell.angle_gamma   90.00
#
_symmetry.space_group_name_H-M   'P 1'
#
loop_
_entity.id
_entity.type
_entity.pdbx_description
1 polymer ?
#
loop_
_entity_poly.entity_id
_entity_poly.type
_entity_poly.pdbx_seq_one_letter_code
_entity_poly.pdbx_strand_id
1 'polypeptide(L)'
;MEFQDRNAGEEEFSQAIIENLFLLKDGSVVMGCHVVCGTVHRGDRFYYVDCVGRECFAVTVADIAVPKVGSVEKVSAGEENARQAAIKVAERVIGKVHPGHMLQSEPEEVIYKEAPGWDAITECFEKRYPDQKIPAHFGCYASYKPDEMGPLDGISVYNGGDYFHFVTYGLSELYEKQNGNPERSGYGFELTLKLKKEGLENPALEVRHICSLLQMIAGITVNNGHQFTPGQFLAMGQQRGLDAASKSAITGFITKEDDIGTVESPFGKVQLVQLIGVKAEEIEQMKNKTMTPAQLAEILKDGLTDYKR
;
A
#
# COMPACT_ATOMS: atom_id res chain seq x y z
N MET A 1 -27.27 -5.90 -0.92
CA MET A 1 -27.55 -5.18 -2.17
C MET A 1 -27.66 -6.25 -3.23
N GLU A 2 -28.85 -6.46 -3.81
CA GLU A 2 -29.06 -7.45 -4.88
C GLU A 2 -28.43 -6.89 -6.16
N PHE A 3 -27.45 -7.61 -6.72
CA PHE A 3 -26.90 -7.31 -8.03
C PHE A 3 -27.91 -7.80 -9.08
N GLN A 4 -28.37 -6.89 -9.94
CA GLN A 4 -29.20 -7.23 -11.09
C GLN A 4 -28.39 -8.00 -12.13
N ASP A 5 -28.89 -9.18 -12.50
CA ASP A 5 -28.46 -9.96 -13.66
C ASP A 5 -28.44 -9.10 -14.93
N ARG A 6 -27.26 -8.92 -15.52
CA ARG A 6 -27.12 -8.54 -16.93
C ARG A 6 -26.87 -9.80 -17.72
N ASN A 7 -27.78 -10.13 -18.64
CA ASN A 7 -27.58 -11.17 -19.64
C ASN A 7 -27.87 -10.61 -21.03
N ALA A 8 -26.82 -10.50 -21.85
CA ALA A 8 -26.72 -11.06 -23.22
C ALA A 8 -25.80 -10.21 -24.12
N GLY A 9 -24.54 -10.64 -24.25
CA GLY A 9 -23.62 -10.23 -25.32
C GLY A 9 -22.27 -9.61 -24.93
N GLU A 10 -21.99 -9.49 -23.63
CA GLU A 10 -20.82 -8.78 -23.10
C GLU A 10 -19.73 -9.76 -22.66
N GLU A 11 -18.45 -9.43 -22.91
CA GLU A 11 -17.32 -10.15 -22.29
C GLU A 11 -17.57 -10.18 -20.78
N GLU A 12 -17.73 -11.37 -20.21
CA GLU A 12 -18.03 -11.56 -18.80
C GLU A 12 -16.81 -11.06 -18.00
N PHE A 13 -16.99 -9.97 -17.23
CA PHE A 13 -15.93 -9.45 -16.37
C PHE A 13 -15.34 -10.58 -15.55
N SER A 14 -14.04 -10.80 -15.72
CA SER A 14 -13.35 -11.93 -15.15
C SER A 14 -12.24 -11.43 -14.24
N GLN A 15 -12.15 -12.01 -13.04
CA GLN A 15 -11.18 -11.59 -12.04
C GLN A 15 -10.62 -12.80 -11.31
N ALA A 16 -9.32 -12.79 -11.10
CA ALA A 16 -8.60 -13.77 -10.31
C ALA A 16 -7.63 -13.08 -9.33
N ILE A 17 -7.64 -13.53 -8.08
CA ILE A 17 -6.74 -13.01 -7.04
C ILE A 17 -5.50 -13.88 -7.01
N ILE A 18 -4.34 -13.26 -7.04
CA ILE A 18 -3.04 -13.93 -6.96
C ILE A 18 -2.82 -14.34 -5.51
N GLU A 19 -2.76 -15.63 -5.23
CA GLU A 19 -2.47 -16.19 -3.91
C GLU A 19 -0.97 -16.47 -3.73
N ASN A 20 -0.30 -16.92 -4.79
CA ASN A 20 1.10 -17.31 -4.75
C ASN A 20 1.80 -17.06 -6.09
N LEU A 21 3.12 -16.97 -6.06
CA LEU A 21 3.96 -16.77 -7.24
C LEU A 21 5.04 -17.84 -7.34
N PHE A 22 5.19 -18.40 -8.53
CA PHE A 22 6.23 -19.36 -8.87
C PHE A 22 7.07 -18.82 -10.02
N LEU A 23 8.38 -18.72 -9.81
CA LEU A 23 9.34 -18.37 -10.84
C LEU A 23 9.93 -19.67 -11.44
N LEU A 24 9.71 -19.87 -12.73
CA LEU A 24 10.26 -21.02 -13.44
C LEU A 24 11.69 -20.76 -13.92
N LYS A 25 12.44 -21.84 -14.20
CA LYS A 25 13.86 -21.77 -14.66
C LYS A 25 14.03 -21.02 -15.98
N ASP A 26 13.01 -20.99 -16.83
CA ASP A 26 12.99 -20.25 -18.10
C ASP A 26 12.73 -18.74 -17.91
N GLY A 27 12.51 -18.31 -16.67
CA GLY A 27 12.19 -16.94 -16.28
C GLY A 27 10.71 -16.56 -16.44
N SER A 28 9.83 -17.52 -16.73
CA SER A 28 8.38 -17.29 -16.75
C SER A 28 7.80 -17.30 -15.33
N VAL A 29 6.70 -16.57 -15.16
CA VAL A 29 5.98 -16.47 -13.89
C VAL A 29 4.68 -17.25 -13.98
N VAL A 30 4.40 -18.07 -12.96
CA VAL A 30 3.12 -18.72 -12.75
C VAL A 30 2.49 -18.16 -11.50
N MET A 31 1.27 -17.67 -11.63
CA MET A 31 0.47 -17.09 -10.56
C MET A 31 -0.51 -18.16 -10.09
N GLY A 32 -0.33 -18.66 -8.86
CA GLY A 32 -1.38 -19.44 -8.22
C GLY A 32 -2.49 -18.47 -7.84
N CYS A 33 -3.69 -18.67 -8.36
CA CYS A 33 -4.79 -17.74 -8.24
C CYS A 33 -6.10 -18.41 -7.79
N HIS A 34 -6.97 -17.60 -7.20
CA HIS A 34 -8.38 -17.92 -6.99
C HIS A 34 -9.21 -17.10 -7.99
N VAL A 35 -9.87 -17.77 -8.93
CA VAL A 35 -10.82 -17.12 -9.86
C VAL A 35 -12.09 -16.80 -9.08
N VAL A 36 -12.34 -15.51 -8.87
CA VAL A 36 -13.43 -15.02 -8.02
C VAL A 36 -14.67 -14.62 -8.80
N CYS A 37 -14.50 -14.23 -10.07
CA CYS A 37 -15.59 -13.86 -10.96
C CYS A 37 -15.24 -14.24 -12.41
N GLY A 38 -16.27 -14.55 -13.21
CA GLY A 38 -16.15 -14.84 -14.63
C GLY A 38 -15.34 -16.09 -14.97
N THR A 39 -14.79 -16.12 -16.17
CA THR A 39 -14.05 -17.27 -16.72
C THR A 39 -12.75 -16.80 -17.36
N VAL A 40 -11.63 -17.35 -16.89
CA VAL A 40 -10.30 -17.09 -17.48
C VAL A 40 -10.03 -18.15 -18.55
N HIS A 41 -9.75 -17.73 -19.78
CA HIS A 41 -9.36 -18.60 -20.88
C HIS A 41 -7.87 -18.43 -21.21
N ARG A 42 -7.30 -19.50 -21.75
CA ARG A 42 -5.97 -19.44 -22.36
C ARG A 42 -5.99 -18.49 -23.56
N GLY A 43 -4.99 -17.62 -23.62
CA GLY A 43 -4.87 -16.59 -24.65
C GLY A 43 -5.55 -15.27 -24.28
N ASP A 44 -6.30 -15.22 -23.18
CA ASP A 44 -6.94 -13.99 -22.75
C ASP A 44 -5.91 -12.92 -22.41
N ARG A 45 -6.25 -11.69 -22.77
CA ARG A 45 -5.55 -10.50 -22.31
C ARG A 45 -6.21 -10.02 -21.02
N PHE A 46 -5.46 -10.11 -19.94
CA PHE A 46 -5.84 -9.61 -18.62
C PHE A 46 -4.97 -8.40 -18.28
N TYR A 47 -5.36 -7.71 -17.23
CA TYR A 47 -4.61 -6.64 -16.61
C TYR A 47 -4.27 -7.09 -15.21
N TYR A 48 -2.98 -7.09 -14.91
CA TYR A 48 -2.55 -7.10 -13.52
C TYR A 48 -2.94 -5.77 -12.90
N VAL A 49 -3.52 -5.82 -11.70
CA VAL A 49 -3.92 -4.67 -10.92
C VAL A 49 -3.49 -4.85 -9.47
N ASP A 50 -2.89 -3.82 -8.88
CA ASP A 50 -2.51 -3.87 -7.47
C ASP A 50 -3.70 -3.90 -6.49
N CYS A 51 -3.42 -4.03 -5.19
CA CYS A 51 -4.46 -4.15 -4.16
C CYS A 51 -5.44 -2.96 -4.08
N VAL A 52 -5.14 -1.83 -4.72
CA VAL A 52 -5.90 -0.57 -4.61
C VAL A 52 -6.22 0.06 -5.97
N GLY A 53 -5.88 -0.60 -7.08
CA GLY A 53 -6.20 -0.15 -8.43
C GLY A 53 -5.21 0.80 -9.09
N ARG A 54 -4.01 1.03 -8.54
CA ARG A 54 -3.08 2.06 -9.07
C ARG A 54 -2.12 1.55 -10.13
N GLU A 55 -1.40 0.47 -9.85
CA GLU A 55 -0.56 -0.17 -10.85
C GLU A 55 -1.43 -1.06 -11.74
N CYS A 56 -1.43 -0.78 -13.04
CA CYS A 56 -2.17 -1.55 -14.02
C CYS A 56 -1.34 -1.80 -15.27
N PHE A 57 -1.15 -3.06 -15.64
CA PHE A 57 -0.49 -3.42 -16.90
C PHE A 57 -1.03 -4.71 -17.48
N ALA A 58 -1.06 -4.78 -18.81
CA ALA A 58 -1.56 -5.94 -19.52
C ALA A 58 -0.62 -7.15 -19.36
N VAL A 59 -1.23 -8.33 -19.24
CA VAL A 59 -0.59 -9.64 -19.30
C VAL A 59 -1.43 -10.58 -20.17
N THR A 60 -0.78 -11.55 -20.79
CA THR A 60 -1.42 -12.56 -21.63
C THR A 60 -1.37 -13.91 -20.94
N VAL A 61 -2.52 -14.56 -20.79
CA VAL A 61 -2.62 -15.90 -20.21
C VAL A 61 -2.01 -16.92 -21.19
N ALA A 62 -0.81 -17.39 -20.90
CA ALA A 62 -0.08 -18.32 -21.75
C ALA A 62 -0.54 -19.78 -21.57
N ASP A 63 -0.85 -20.16 -20.33
CA ASP A 63 -1.34 -21.49 -19.97
C ASP A 63 -2.10 -21.42 -18.64
N ILE A 64 -3.02 -22.36 -18.43
CA ILE A 64 -3.78 -22.51 -17.20
C ILE A 64 -3.60 -23.95 -16.74
N ALA A 65 -3.16 -24.13 -15.50
CA ALA A 65 -3.06 -25.44 -14.89
C ALA A 65 -3.93 -25.52 -13.64
N VAL A 66 -4.52 -26.69 -13.41
CA VAL A 66 -5.37 -26.97 -12.26
C VAL A 66 -4.81 -28.17 -11.50
N PRO A 67 -4.67 -28.11 -10.16
CA PRO A 67 -4.20 -29.24 -9.36
C PRO A 67 -5.02 -30.50 -9.64
N LYS A 68 -4.32 -31.64 -9.82
CA LYS A 68 -4.90 -32.96 -10.15
C LYS A 68 -5.52 -33.10 -11.55
N VAL A 69 -5.75 -32.02 -12.30
CA VAL A 69 -6.32 -32.06 -13.65
C VAL A 69 -5.23 -31.83 -14.72
N GLY A 70 -4.24 -30.99 -14.44
CA GLY A 70 -3.21 -30.60 -15.41
C GLY A 70 -3.60 -29.33 -16.17
N SER A 71 -3.06 -29.15 -17.39
CA SER A 71 -3.38 -27.99 -18.22
C SER A 71 -4.81 -28.04 -18.73
N VAL A 72 -5.49 -26.89 -18.73
CA VAL A 72 -6.88 -26.71 -19.16
C VAL A 72 -6.98 -25.49 -20.07
N GLU A 73 -7.98 -25.46 -20.95
CA GLU A 73 -8.21 -24.30 -21.84
C GLU A 73 -8.87 -23.12 -21.12
N LYS A 74 -9.57 -23.38 -20.01
CA LYS A 74 -10.24 -22.37 -19.20
C LYS A 74 -10.49 -22.82 -17.78
N VAL A 75 -10.79 -21.86 -16.89
CA VAL A 75 -11.27 -22.10 -15.54
C VAL A 75 -12.30 -21.02 -15.16
N SER A 76 -13.43 -21.44 -14.61
CA SER A 76 -14.56 -20.55 -14.29
C SER A 76 -14.73 -20.41 -12.78
N ALA A 77 -15.16 -19.24 -12.31
CA ALA A 77 -15.53 -19.05 -10.92
C ALA A 77 -16.62 -20.07 -10.50
N GLY A 78 -16.48 -20.65 -9.30
CA GLY A 78 -17.42 -21.65 -8.77
C GLY A 78 -17.13 -23.12 -9.14
N GLU A 79 -16.20 -23.39 -10.06
CA GLU A 79 -15.70 -24.75 -10.28
C GLU A 79 -14.91 -25.24 -9.05
N GLU A 80 -14.94 -26.55 -8.76
CA GLU A 80 -14.27 -27.17 -7.60
C GLU A 80 -12.81 -26.72 -7.46
N ASN A 81 -12.15 -26.50 -8.59
CA ASN A 81 -10.73 -26.19 -8.64
C ASN A 81 -10.40 -24.72 -8.96
N ALA A 82 -11.41 -23.85 -9.07
CA ALA A 82 -11.22 -22.42 -9.35
C ALA A 82 -10.40 -21.69 -8.28
N ARG A 83 -10.39 -22.25 -7.06
CA ARG A 83 -9.65 -21.74 -5.89
C ARG A 83 -8.15 -22.01 -5.92
N GLN A 84 -7.67 -22.84 -6.86
CA GLN A 84 -6.28 -23.28 -6.90
C GLN A 84 -5.73 -23.27 -8.33
N ALA A 85 -6.29 -22.46 -9.22
CA ALA A 85 -5.78 -22.34 -10.59
C ALA A 85 -4.35 -21.80 -10.59
N ALA A 86 -3.56 -22.18 -11.58
CA ALA A 86 -2.22 -21.68 -11.80
C ALA A 86 -2.18 -21.06 -13.20
N ILE A 87 -2.11 -19.73 -13.26
CA ILE A 87 -2.09 -18.96 -14.49
C ILE A 87 -0.65 -18.64 -14.84
N LYS A 88 -0.15 -19.20 -15.93
CA LYS A 88 1.14 -18.81 -16.51
C LYS A 88 0.92 -17.59 -17.40
N VAL A 89 1.72 -16.54 -17.22
CA VAL A 89 1.70 -15.36 -18.10
C VAL A 89 2.84 -15.41 -19.11
N ALA A 90 2.62 -14.83 -20.30
CA ALA A 90 3.59 -14.81 -21.38
C ALA A 90 4.74 -13.81 -21.11
N GLU A 91 4.45 -12.76 -20.35
CA GLU A 91 5.34 -11.64 -20.09
C GLU A 91 6.34 -11.93 -18.97
N ARG A 92 7.55 -11.35 -19.09
CA ARG A 92 8.55 -11.35 -18.01
C ARG A 92 8.23 -10.24 -17.01
N VAL A 93 7.34 -10.54 -16.07
CA VAL A 93 6.85 -9.62 -15.03
C VAL A 93 7.47 -9.86 -13.66
N ILE A 94 8.67 -10.46 -13.62
CA ILE A 94 9.38 -10.79 -12.38
C ILE A 94 9.56 -9.51 -11.54
N GLY A 95 9.16 -9.58 -10.27
CA GLY A 95 9.28 -8.48 -9.32
C GLY A 95 8.23 -7.38 -9.46
N LYS A 96 7.31 -7.49 -10.42
CA LYS A 96 6.20 -6.54 -10.64
C LYS A 96 4.84 -7.07 -10.20
N VAL A 97 4.78 -8.35 -9.82
CA VAL A 97 3.55 -9.03 -9.43
C VAL A 97 3.69 -9.52 -8.00
N HIS A 98 2.60 -9.44 -7.23
CA HIS A 98 2.60 -9.73 -5.80
C HIS A 98 1.38 -10.56 -5.38
N PRO A 99 1.50 -11.45 -4.37
CA PRO A 99 0.34 -12.07 -3.74
C PRO A 99 -0.61 -11.04 -3.12
N GLY A 100 -1.91 -11.28 -3.24
CA GLY A 100 -3.01 -10.39 -2.84
C GLY A 100 -3.47 -9.43 -3.94
N HIS A 101 -2.70 -9.27 -5.02
CA HIS A 101 -3.05 -8.46 -6.18
C HIS A 101 -3.92 -9.27 -7.13
N MET A 102 -4.34 -8.66 -8.23
CA MET A 102 -5.39 -9.22 -9.09
C MET A 102 -4.95 -9.31 -10.54
N LEU A 103 -5.54 -10.26 -11.24
CA LEU A 103 -5.69 -10.27 -12.68
C LEU A 103 -7.16 -9.98 -12.97
N GLN A 104 -7.47 -8.99 -13.80
CA GLN A 104 -8.82 -8.74 -14.26
C GLN A 104 -8.88 -8.48 -15.76
N SER A 105 -10.03 -8.74 -16.39
CA SER A 105 -10.35 -8.21 -17.73
C SER A 105 -10.31 -6.67 -17.72
N GLU A 106 -10.42 -6.02 -18.88
CA GLU A 106 -10.24 -4.55 -19.02
C GLU A 106 -10.77 -3.76 -17.82
N PRO A 107 -9.93 -2.96 -17.13
CA PRO A 107 -10.37 -2.20 -15.98
C PRO A 107 -11.43 -1.18 -16.43
N GLU A 108 -12.61 -1.22 -15.82
CA GLU A 108 -13.61 -0.18 -16.05
C GLU A 108 -13.11 1.15 -15.47
N GLU A 109 -13.33 2.24 -16.21
CA GLU A 109 -13.06 3.59 -15.69
C GLU A 109 -14.16 3.94 -14.68
N VAL A 110 -13.86 3.76 -13.39
CA VAL A 110 -14.81 4.02 -12.30
C VAL A 110 -14.62 5.43 -11.77
N ILE A 111 -15.67 6.26 -11.87
CA ILE A 111 -15.73 7.57 -11.21
C ILE A 111 -16.40 7.40 -9.85
N TYR A 112 -15.60 7.47 -8.78
CA TYR A 112 -16.09 7.41 -7.41
C TYR A 112 -16.77 8.71 -6.98
N LYS A 113 -17.94 8.60 -6.34
CA LYS A 113 -18.68 9.73 -5.75
C LYS A 113 -18.49 9.84 -4.24
N GLU A 114 -18.08 8.74 -3.61
CA GLU A 114 -17.93 8.59 -2.16
C GLU A 114 -16.58 7.93 -1.89
N ALA A 115 -16.05 8.13 -0.68
CA ALA A 115 -14.77 7.57 -0.24
C ALA A 115 -14.89 7.00 1.18
N PRO A 116 -15.71 5.96 1.42
CA PRO A 116 -16.00 5.50 2.78
C PRO A 116 -14.79 4.92 3.51
N GLY A 117 -13.78 4.41 2.80
CA GLY A 117 -12.50 4.00 3.40
C GLY A 117 -11.69 5.21 3.87
N TRP A 118 -11.70 6.28 3.08
CA TRP A 118 -11.13 7.58 3.47
C TRP A 118 -11.83 8.18 4.68
N ASP A 119 -13.17 8.14 4.70
CA ASP A 119 -13.99 8.65 5.80
C ASP A 119 -13.69 7.89 7.09
N ALA A 120 -13.59 6.56 7.04
CA ALA A 120 -13.25 5.74 8.21
C ALA A 120 -11.91 6.14 8.85
N ILE A 121 -10.87 6.39 8.04
CA ILE A 121 -9.58 6.89 8.53
C ILE A 121 -9.76 8.30 9.12
N THR A 122 -10.44 9.19 8.39
CA THR A 122 -10.64 10.59 8.79
C THR A 122 -11.37 10.69 10.13
N GLU A 123 -12.42 9.89 10.35
CA GLU A 123 -13.16 9.86 11.61
C GLU A 123 -12.29 9.51 12.82
N CYS A 124 -11.31 8.61 12.67
CA CYS A 124 -10.36 8.27 13.73
C CYS A 124 -9.51 9.48 14.13
N PHE A 125 -9.05 10.26 13.15
CA PHE A 125 -8.27 11.46 13.39
C PHE A 125 -9.12 12.63 13.87
N GLU A 126 -10.38 12.75 13.44
CA GLU A 126 -11.32 13.73 14.00
C GLU A 126 -11.62 13.45 15.47
N LYS A 127 -11.73 12.19 15.89
CA LYS A 127 -11.86 11.83 17.31
C LYS A 127 -10.62 12.23 18.10
N ARG A 128 -9.43 12.10 17.49
CA ARG A 128 -8.14 12.47 18.10
C ARG A 128 -7.92 13.99 18.15
N TYR A 129 -8.45 14.73 17.18
CA TYR A 129 -8.30 16.17 16.97
C TYR A 129 -9.67 16.84 16.69
N PRO A 130 -10.57 16.93 17.69
CA PRO A 130 -11.97 17.33 17.48
C PRO A 130 -12.13 18.75 16.91
N ASP A 131 -11.19 19.65 17.20
CA ASP A 131 -11.20 21.04 16.73
C ASP A 131 -10.61 21.22 15.32
N GLN A 132 -10.15 20.15 14.67
CA GLN A 132 -9.44 20.18 13.38
C GLN A 132 -10.19 19.40 12.29
N LYS A 133 -11.43 19.81 12.00
CA LYS A 133 -12.30 19.19 10.97
C LYS A 133 -11.81 19.37 9.53
N ILE A 134 -10.96 20.37 9.29
CA ILE A 134 -10.36 20.65 7.99
C ILE A 134 -8.85 20.83 8.20
N PRO A 135 -8.10 19.72 8.41
CA PRO A 135 -6.65 19.79 8.55
C PRO A 135 -6.01 20.28 7.25
N ALA A 136 -4.73 20.65 7.30
CA ALA A 136 -4.00 20.86 6.05
C ALA A 136 -3.96 19.56 5.27
N HIS A 137 -4.27 19.61 3.97
CA HIS A 137 -4.37 18.42 3.13
C HIS A 137 -3.60 18.61 1.82
N PHE A 138 -2.81 17.60 1.45
CA PHE A 138 -1.97 17.58 0.27
C PHE A 138 -2.39 16.42 -0.62
N GLY A 139 -2.92 16.72 -1.81
CA GLY A 139 -3.35 15.70 -2.77
C GLY A 139 -2.20 15.06 -3.55
N CYS A 140 -2.57 14.11 -4.41
CA CYS A 140 -1.69 13.27 -5.25
C CYS A 140 -0.55 14.00 -6.00
N TYR A 141 -0.74 15.27 -6.39
CA TYR A 141 0.27 16.07 -7.10
C TYR A 141 1.44 16.57 -6.23
N ALA A 142 1.49 16.20 -4.95
CA ALA A 142 2.68 16.38 -4.11
C ALA A 142 3.80 15.34 -4.40
N SER A 143 3.71 14.63 -5.52
CA SER A 143 4.66 13.65 -6.06
C SER A 143 6.03 14.26 -6.39
N TYR A 144 7.11 13.49 -6.16
CA TYR A 144 8.50 13.82 -6.53
C TYR A 144 8.73 13.87 -8.05
N LYS A 145 7.82 13.26 -8.82
CA LYS A 145 7.89 13.22 -10.29
C LYS A 145 6.81 14.13 -10.88
N PRO A 146 7.20 15.20 -11.59
CA PRO A 146 6.26 15.95 -12.41
C PRO A 146 5.52 15.00 -13.37
N ASP A 147 4.21 15.18 -13.50
CA ASP A 147 3.33 14.47 -14.44
C ASP A 147 2.97 13.00 -14.13
N GLU A 148 3.46 12.42 -13.03
CA GLU A 148 2.99 11.11 -12.51
C GLU A 148 2.15 11.30 -11.23
N MET A 149 0.95 10.69 -11.19
CA MET A 149 0.17 10.56 -9.95
C MET A 149 0.96 9.71 -8.94
N GLY A 150 1.21 10.27 -7.75
CA GLY A 150 1.88 9.55 -6.67
C GLY A 150 1.01 8.43 -6.07
N PRO A 151 1.63 7.46 -5.36
CA PRO A 151 0.95 6.33 -4.74
C PRO A 151 0.06 6.71 -3.55
N LEU A 152 0.02 7.98 -3.12
CA LEU A 152 -0.93 8.45 -2.12
C LEU A 152 -1.86 9.46 -2.78
N ASP A 153 -3.16 9.23 -2.62
CA ASP A 153 -4.22 10.11 -3.10
C ASP A 153 -4.26 11.40 -2.27
N GLY A 154 -3.90 11.29 -0.99
CA GLY A 154 -3.68 12.45 -0.15
C GLY A 154 -2.92 12.19 1.14
N ILE A 155 -2.54 13.30 1.79
CA ILE A 155 -1.89 13.31 3.10
C ILE A 155 -2.53 14.44 3.91
N SER A 156 -3.11 14.09 5.06
CA SER A 156 -3.62 15.07 6.02
C SER A 156 -2.58 15.35 7.10
N VAL A 157 -2.47 16.61 7.50
CA VAL A 157 -1.52 17.08 8.51
C VAL A 157 -2.27 17.80 9.62
N TYR A 158 -2.31 17.15 10.78
CA TYR A 158 -2.92 17.67 12.00
C TYR A 158 -1.87 18.37 12.87
N ASN A 159 -2.33 19.38 13.60
CA ASN A 159 -1.56 20.03 14.64
C ASN A 159 -1.68 19.23 15.95
N GLY A 160 -0.61 18.54 16.34
CA GLY A 160 -0.54 17.78 17.59
C GLY A 160 -0.21 18.61 18.84
N GLY A 161 -0.09 19.94 18.70
CA GLY A 161 0.48 20.84 19.71
C GLY A 161 1.91 21.20 19.35
N ASP A 162 2.88 20.52 19.97
CA ASP A 162 4.32 20.68 19.75
C ASP A 162 4.86 19.87 18.55
N TYR A 163 4.03 19.05 17.91
CA TYR A 163 4.35 18.30 16.70
C TYR A 163 3.29 18.47 15.59
N PHE A 164 3.66 18.11 14.36
CA PHE A 164 2.75 17.82 13.26
C PHE A 164 2.48 16.32 13.20
N HIS A 165 1.23 15.90 13.00
CA HIS A 165 0.85 14.50 12.80
C HIS A 165 0.35 14.30 11.37
N PHE A 166 1.11 13.55 10.59
CA PHE A 166 0.80 13.20 9.21
C PHE A 166 0.06 11.87 9.17
N VAL A 167 -0.93 11.75 8.29
CA VAL A 167 -1.60 10.50 7.94
C VAL A 167 -1.75 10.40 6.43
N THR A 168 -1.43 9.25 5.87
CA THR A 168 -1.55 8.99 4.44
C THR A 168 -2.92 8.41 4.09
N TYR A 169 -3.32 8.64 2.85
CA TYR A 169 -4.48 8.01 2.22
C TYR A 169 -4.02 7.46 0.88
N GLY A 170 -4.01 6.14 0.78
CA GLY A 170 -3.81 5.47 -0.48
C GLY A 170 -3.25 4.06 -0.40
N LEU A 171 -2.64 3.67 0.71
CA LEU A 171 -2.16 2.30 0.88
C LEU A 171 -3.30 1.35 1.29
N SER A 172 -4.43 1.91 1.68
CA SER A 172 -5.71 1.22 1.89
C SER A 172 -6.68 1.44 0.71
N GLU A 173 -7.75 0.65 0.67
CA GLU A 173 -8.88 0.89 -0.23
C GLU A 173 -9.69 2.07 0.29
N LEU A 174 -9.77 3.15 -0.51
CA LEU A 174 -10.40 4.41 -0.10
C LEU A 174 -11.85 4.52 -0.58
N TYR A 175 -12.13 3.99 -1.77
CA TYR A 175 -13.40 4.24 -2.49
C TYR A 175 -14.28 2.99 -2.58
N GLU A 176 -13.70 1.86 -2.96
CA GLU A 176 -14.40 0.58 -3.04
C GLU A 176 -13.48 -0.59 -2.70
N LYS A 177 -14.09 -1.75 -2.47
CA LYS A 177 -13.37 -3.01 -2.27
C LYS A 177 -12.85 -3.51 -3.62
N GLN A 178 -11.53 -3.53 -3.77
CA GLN A 178 -10.82 -3.97 -4.97
C GLN A 178 -10.35 -5.41 -4.82
N ASN A 179 -9.56 -5.72 -3.78
CA ASN A 179 -9.06 -7.06 -3.54
C ASN A 179 -10.15 -7.97 -2.94
N GLY A 180 -10.06 -9.30 -3.10
CA GLY A 180 -11.06 -10.21 -2.53
C GLY A 180 -10.75 -10.74 -1.13
N ASN A 181 -9.83 -10.12 -0.38
CA ASN A 181 -9.69 -10.40 1.05
C ASN A 181 -10.62 -9.45 1.85
N PRO A 182 -11.75 -9.94 2.38
CA PRO A 182 -12.71 -9.06 3.08
C PRO A 182 -12.16 -8.47 4.38
N GLU A 183 -11.14 -9.08 4.98
CA GLU A 183 -10.57 -8.66 6.27
C GLU A 183 -9.49 -7.59 6.14
N ARG A 184 -8.97 -7.35 4.93
CA ARG A 184 -7.83 -6.45 4.70
C ARG A 184 -8.14 -5.40 3.64
N SER A 185 -8.11 -4.12 4.02
CA SER A 185 -8.29 -3.02 3.08
C SER A 185 -6.99 -2.68 2.36
N GLY A 186 -6.97 -2.84 1.02
CA GLY A 186 -5.79 -2.61 0.19
C GLY A 186 -4.55 -3.38 0.64
N TYR A 187 -3.42 -2.69 0.81
CA TYR A 187 -2.19 -3.24 1.40
C TYR A 187 -2.31 -3.52 2.91
N GLY A 188 -3.39 -3.06 3.55
CA GLY A 188 -3.72 -3.34 4.95
C GLY A 188 -3.19 -2.32 5.95
N PHE A 189 -2.62 -1.21 5.49
CA PHE A 189 -2.07 -0.18 6.37
C PHE A 189 -2.10 1.21 5.73
N GLU A 190 -1.97 2.23 6.57
CA GLU A 190 -1.59 3.58 6.18
C GLU A 190 -0.40 4.03 7.02
N LEU A 191 0.40 4.96 6.49
CA LEU A 191 1.55 5.50 7.21
C LEU A 191 1.12 6.70 8.05
N THR A 192 1.66 6.79 9.26
CA THR A 192 1.62 8.01 10.07
C THR A 192 3.03 8.48 10.39
N LEU A 193 3.18 9.76 10.70
CA LEU A 193 4.44 10.32 11.18
C LEU A 193 4.16 11.47 12.14
N LYS A 194 4.87 11.52 13.27
CA LYS A 194 4.80 12.64 14.22
C LYS A 194 6.12 13.41 14.15
N LEU A 195 6.11 14.66 13.67
CA LEU A 195 7.30 15.50 13.52
C LEU A 195 7.28 16.63 14.54
N LYS A 196 8.27 16.69 15.43
CA LYS A 196 8.41 17.77 16.39
C LYS A 196 8.63 19.10 15.66
N LYS A 197 7.92 20.16 16.07
CA LYS A 197 8.05 21.50 15.48
C LYS A 197 9.29 22.23 15.94
N GLU A 198 9.77 21.88 17.13
CA GLU A 198 10.99 22.46 17.68
C GLU A 198 12.19 22.06 16.81
N GLY A 199 12.99 23.04 16.39
CA GLY A 199 14.16 22.80 15.54
C GLY A 199 13.90 22.88 14.04
N LEU A 200 12.66 23.07 13.60
CA LEU A 200 12.36 23.31 12.19
C LEU A 200 12.79 24.72 11.77
N GLU A 201 13.70 24.83 10.80
CA GLU A 201 14.13 26.12 10.23
C GLU A 201 12.98 26.76 9.41
N ASN A 202 12.26 25.95 8.62
CA ASN A 202 11.12 26.38 7.83
C ASN A 202 10.00 25.32 7.89
N PRO A 203 9.04 25.45 8.82
CA PRO A 203 7.98 24.46 9.02
C PRO A 203 7.15 24.17 7.76
N ALA A 204 6.86 25.18 6.95
CA ALA A 204 6.03 25.02 5.74
C ALA A 204 6.77 24.24 4.64
N LEU A 205 8.08 24.46 4.50
CA LEU A 205 8.93 23.67 3.60
C LEU A 205 9.04 22.23 4.11
N GLU A 206 9.27 22.06 5.41
CA GLU A 206 9.44 20.73 6.00
C GLU A 206 8.18 19.88 5.88
N VAL A 207 7.00 20.46 6.10
CA VAL A 207 5.71 19.75 5.91
C VAL A 207 5.58 19.22 4.48
N ARG A 208 5.93 20.01 3.46
CA ARG A 208 5.89 19.55 2.06
C ARG A 208 6.94 18.46 1.79
N HIS A 209 8.12 18.61 2.36
CA HIS A 209 9.21 17.64 2.23
C HIS A 209 8.83 16.29 2.83
N ILE A 210 8.23 16.26 4.02
CA ILE A 210 7.67 15.04 4.62
C ILE A 210 6.58 14.42 3.75
N CYS A 211 5.69 15.23 3.15
CA CYS A 211 4.69 14.71 2.21
C CYS A 211 5.35 14.00 1.02
N SER A 212 6.41 14.58 0.44
CA SER A 212 7.17 13.94 -0.64
C SER A 212 7.92 12.68 -0.17
N LEU A 213 8.41 12.66 1.06
CA LEU A 213 9.05 11.48 1.66
C LEU A 213 8.04 10.34 1.87
N LEU A 214 6.83 10.65 2.35
CA LEU A 214 5.74 9.67 2.51
C LEU A 214 5.29 9.10 1.17
N GLN A 215 5.16 9.94 0.13
CA GLN A 215 4.90 9.48 -1.25
C GLN A 215 5.98 8.50 -1.74
N MET A 216 7.25 8.80 -1.49
CA MET A 216 8.35 7.92 -1.87
C MET A 216 8.32 6.59 -1.12
N ILE A 217 8.06 6.60 0.20
CA ILE A 217 7.97 5.38 1.02
C ILE A 217 6.77 4.53 0.58
N ALA A 218 5.60 5.13 0.35
CA ALA A 218 4.43 4.43 -0.19
C ALA A 218 4.74 3.80 -1.56
N GLY A 219 5.58 4.44 -2.38
CA GLY A 219 6.04 3.89 -3.65
C GLY A 219 6.86 2.61 -3.51
N ILE A 220 7.51 2.35 -2.38
CA ILE A 220 8.20 1.08 -2.13
C ILE A 220 7.18 -0.06 -2.01
N THR A 221 6.02 0.22 -1.39
CA THR A 221 4.92 -0.74 -1.29
C THR A 221 4.28 -0.99 -2.64
N VAL A 222 3.92 0.07 -3.37
CA VAL A 222 3.23 -0.07 -4.65
C VAL A 222 4.11 -0.75 -5.70
N ASN A 223 5.36 -0.31 -5.86
CA ASN A 223 6.22 -0.79 -6.94
C ASN A 223 6.94 -2.10 -6.65
N ASN A 224 7.17 -2.43 -5.37
CA ASN A 224 8.00 -3.58 -4.99
C ASN A 224 7.26 -4.57 -4.07
N GLY A 225 5.99 -4.31 -3.74
CA GLY A 225 5.16 -5.15 -2.87
C GLY A 225 5.63 -5.22 -1.42
N HIS A 226 6.51 -4.30 -0.98
CA HIS A 226 6.98 -4.29 0.40
C HIS A 226 5.89 -3.82 1.35
N GLN A 227 5.49 -4.65 2.31
CA GLN A 227 4.54 -4.28 3.35
C GLN A 227 5.25 -3.78 4.60
N PHE A 228 4.87 -2.60 5.06
CA PHE A 228 5.35 -2.06 6.33
C PHE A 228 4.51 -2.60 7.48
N THR A 229 5.17 -3.10 8.51
CA THR A 229 4.55 -3.60 9.75
C THR A 229 5.31 -3.03 10.95
N PRO A 230 4.68 -2.88 12.13
CA PRO A 230 5.38 -2.47 13.34
C PRO A 230 6.58 -3.38 13.66
N GLY A 231 7.67 -2.79 14.17
CA GLY A 231 8.87 -3.53 14.55
C GLY A 231 9.89 -3.72 13.42
N GLN A 232 9.79 -2.96 12.33
CA GLN A 232 10.76 -2.90 11.25
C GLN A 232 11.62 -1.63 11.33
N PHE A 233 12.70 -1.59 10.55
CA PHE A 233 13.46 -0.37 10.31
C PHE A 233 13.70 -0.16 8.81
N LEU A 234 13.74 1.11 8.41
CA LEU A 234 13.94 1.57 7.04
C LEU A 234 15.27 2.32 6.98
N ALA A 235 16.25 1.72 6.31
CA ALA A 235 17.51 2.38 5.99
C ALA A 235 17.39 3.07 4.63
N MET A 236 17.31 4.39 4.60
CA MET A 236 17.09 5.15 3.35
C MET A 236 18.38 5.30 2.51
N GLY A 237 19.51 4.78 2.97
CA GLY A 237 20.77 4.69 2.21
C GLY A 237 21.51 6.02 1.98
N GLN A 238 20.96 7.13 2.45
CA GLN A 238 21.54 8.46 2.29
C GLN A 238 22.51 8.82 3.41
N GLN A 239 23.52 9.63 3.08
CA GLN A 239 24.56 10.07 4.02
C GLN A 239 24.20 11.36 4.76
N ARG A 240 23.14 12.06 4.33
CA ARG A 240 22.68 13.32 4.92
C ARG A 240 21.32 13.13 5.60
N GLY A 241 20.95 14.12 6.41
CA GLY A 241 19.66 14.18 7.08
C GLY A 241 18.49 14.13 6.11
N LEU A 242 17.41 13.49 6.54
CA LEU A 242 16.13 13.38 5.84
C LEU A 242 15.28 14.64 5.91
N ASP A 243 15.68 15.65 6.69
CA ASP A 243 15.02 16.96 6.74
C ASP A 243 15.23 17.75 5.44
N ALA A 244 14.38 18.74 5.19
CA ALA A 244 14.44 19.54 3.96
C ALA A 244 15.77 20.28 3.76
N ALA A 245 16.46 20.64 4.85
CA ALA A 245 17.78 21.26 4.81
C ALA A 245 18.94 20.25 4.75
N SER A 246 18.65 18.96 4.90
CA SER A 246 19.60 17.85 4.97
C SER A 246 20.68 18.01 6.05
N LYS A 247 20.31 18.58 7.20
CA LYS A 247 21.23 18.89 8.33
C LYS A 247 21.02 18.01 9.55
N SER A 248 19.83 17.46 9.74
CA SER A 248 19.52 16.62 10.91
C SER A 248 20.33 15.32 10.89
N ALA A 249 20.47 14.68 12.06
CA ALA A 249 21.09 13.37 12.16
C ALA A 249 20.15 12.22 11.72
N ILE A 250 18.90 12.52 11.38
CA ILE A 250 17.88 11.52 11.05
C ILE A 250 18.09 11.03 9.62
N THR A 251 18.38 9.75 9.44
CA THR A 251 18.71 9.15 8.13
C THR A 251 17.83 7.96 7.74
N GLY A 252 16.93 7.54 8.62
CA GLY A 252 15.94 6.51 8.35
C GLY A 252 14.80 6.50 9.36
N PHE A 253 14.06 5.40 9.39
CA PHE A 253 12.90 5.23 10.27
C PHE A 253 12.90 3.89 10.98
N ILE A 254 12.24 3.83 12.14
CA ILE A 254 11.63 2.59 12.65
C ILE A 254 10.12 2.68 12.52
N THR A 255 9.46 1.53 12.50
CA THR A 255 8.00 1.43 12.48
C THR A 255 7.45 0.98 13.83
N LYS A 256 6.38 1.63 14.28
CA LYS A 256 5.59 1.29 15.47
C LYS A 256 4.10 1.36 15.09
N GLU A 257 3.22 0.67 15.80
CA GLU A 257 1.78 0.90 15.66
C GLU A 257 1.42 2.28 16.24
N ASP A 258 0.74 3.11 15.45
CA ASP A 258 0.28 4.42 15.94
C ASP A 258 -0.63 4.23 17.17
N ASP A 259 -0.65 5.20 18.08
CA ASP A 259 -1.48 5.13 19.29
C ASP A 259 -3.00 5.11 18.96
N ILE A 260 -3.40 5.50 17.74
CA ILE A 260 -4.77 5.33 17.22
C ILE A 260 -5.06 3.85 16.90
N GLY A 261 -4.04 3.06 16.55
CA GLY A 261 -4.14 1.63 16.30
C GLY A 261 -4.64 1.26 14.90
N THR A 262 -5.50 0.25 14.84
CA THR A 262 -6.08 -0.26 13.58
C THR A 262 -7.46 0.36 13.35
N VAL A 263 -7.68 0.88 12.14
CA VAL A 263 -8.96 1.40 11.66
C VAL A 263 -9.78 0.24 11.08
N GLU A 264 -11.03 0.13 11.53
CA GLU A 264 -12.02 -0.77 10.93
C GLU A 264 -12.75 0.01 9.82
N SER A 265 -12.43 -0.29 8.55
CA SER A 265 -13.09 0.33 7.40
C SER A 265 -14.14 -0.61 6.78
N PRO A 266 -15.08 -0.11 5.96
CA PRO A 266 -16.01 -0.97 5.22
C PRO A 266 -15.34 -1.98 4.28
N PHE A 267 -14.05 -1.82 3.98
CA PHE A 267 -13.27 -2.66 3.06
C PHE A 267 -12.28 -3.58 3.77
N GLY A 268 -12.36 -3.65 5.10
CA GLY A 268 -11.47 -4.42 5.97
C GLY A 268 -10.56 -3.54 6.81
N LYS A 269 -9.59 -4.17 7.47
CA LYS A 269 -8.73 -3.51 8.45
C LYS A 269 -7.61 -2.72 7.81
N VAL A 270 -7.28 -1.58 8.42
CA VAL A 270 -6.16 -0.71 8.06
C VAL A 270 -5.33 -0.43 9.31
N GLN A 271 -4.15 -1.01 9.44
CA GLN A 271 -3.24 -0.71 10.54
C GLN A 271 -2.57 0.66 10.31
N LEU A 272 -2.57 1.54 11.31
CA LEU A 272 -1.79 2.78 11.23
C LEU A 272 -0.35 2.51 11.67
N VAL A 273 0.57 2.59 10.73
CA VAL A 273 2.00 2.31 10.94
C VAL A 273 2.76 3.63 11.05
N GLN A 274 3.17 3.96 12.26
CA GLN A 274 3.92 5.17 12.56
C GLN A 274 5.40 5.02 12.22
N LEU A 275 5.90 5.96 11.43
CA LEU A 275 7.33 6.15 11.17
C LEU A 275 7.94 7.08 12.23
N ILE A 276 9.04 6.64 12.85
CA ILE A 276 9.81 7.42 13.82
C ILE A 276 11.23 7.57 13.30
N GLY A 277 11.70 8.82 13.16
CA GLY A 277 13.01 9.13 12.62
C GLY A 277 14.17 8.63 13.50
N VAL A 278 15.12 7.94 12.89
CA VAL A 278 16.30 7.36 13.56
C VAL A 278 17.61 7.79 12.91
N LYS A 279 18.68 7.75 13.70
CA LYS A 279 20.04 8.08 13.30
C LYS A 279 20.74 6.92 12.61
N ALA A 280 21.81 7.21 11.89
CA ALA A 280 22.60 6.20 11.19
C ALA A 280 23.16 5.15 12.16
N GLU A 281 23.64 5.55 13.33
CA GLU A 281 24.20 4.64 14.34
C GLU A 281 23.15 3.67 14.88
N GLU A 282 21.90 4.11 15.00
CA GLU A 282 20.78 3.29 15.47
C GLU A 282 20.39 2.25 14.41
N ILE A 283 20.40 2.65 13.13
CA ILE A 283 20.24 1.72 12.01
C ILE A 283 21.34 0.66 12.01
N GLU A 284 22.60 1.05 12.25
CA GLU A 284 23.71 0.10 12.33
C GLU A 284 23.58 -0.85 13.54
N GLN A 285 23.09 -0.36 14.69
CA GLN A 285 22.78 -1.24 15.83
C GLN A 285 21.70 -2.27 15.48
N MET A 286 20.66 -1.87 14.73
CA MET A 286 19.61 -2.78 14.27
C MET A 286 20.11 -3.80 13.25
N LYS A 287 20.95 -3.39 12.29
CA LYS A 287 21.62 -4.31 11.35
C LYS A 287 22.50 -5.33 12.07
N ASN A 288 23.21 -4.90 13.10
CA ASN A 288 24.09 -5.74 13.93
C ASN A 288 23.34 -6.50 15.03
N LYS A 289 22.02 -6.34 15.13
CA LYS A 289 21.14 -7.00 16.11
C LYS A 289 21.51 -6.71 17.57
N THR A 290 22.16 -5.57 17.85
CA THR A 290 22.45 -5.11 19.21
C THR A 290 21.31 -4.28 19.81
N MET A 291 20.39 -3.82 18.95
CA MET A 291 19.14 -3.13 19.29
C MET A 291 18.05 -3.64 18.35
N THR A 292 16.82 -3.77 18.83
CA THR A 292 15.64 -4.03 17.98
C THR A 292 14.83 -2.76 17.77
N PRO A 293 14.06 -2.63 16.68
CA PRO A 293 13.14 -1.51 16.49
C PRO A 293 12.18 -1.31 17.68
N ALA A 294 11.66 -2.41 18.25
CA ALA A 294 10.78 -2.36 19.42
C ALA A 294 11.47 -1.77 20.66
N GLN A 295 12.73 -2.15 20.95
CA GLN A 295 13.48 -1.56 22.05
C GLN A 295 13.73 -0.06 21.84
N LEU A 296 14.05 0.35 20.62
CA LEU A 296 14.23 1.76 20.32
C LEU A 296 12.92 2.54 20.39
N ALA A 297 11.79 1.96 20.00
CA ALA A 297 10.48 2.56 20.15
C ALA A 297 10.10 2.81 21.63
N GLU A 298 10.51 1.94 22.56
CA GLU A 298 10.35 2.17 24.01
C GLU A 298 11.22 3.31 24.54
N ILE A 299 12.42 3.50 23.96
CA ILE A 299 13.28 4.64 24.28
C ILE A 299 12.65 5.93 23.73
N LEU A 300 12.16 5.89 22.49
CA LEU A 300 11.47 6.97 21.78
C LEU A 300 9.95 6.91 22.04
N LYS A 301 9.54 6.75 23.30
CA LYS A 301 8.16 6.45 23.70
C LYS A 301 7.11 7.46 23.23
N ASP A 302 7.51 8.71 23.01
CA ASP A 302 6.63 9.76 22.48
C ASP A 302 6.35 9.59 20.98
N GLY A 303 7.13 8.74 20.31
CA GLY A 303 7.06 8.47 18.88
C GLY A 303 7.46 9.67 18.01
N LEU A 304 8.04 10.71 18.58
CA LEU A 304 8.34 11.92 17.83
C LEU A 304 9.63 11.75 17.02
N THR A 305 9.57 12.16 15.75
CA THR A 305 10.76 12.49 14.98
C THR A 305 11.25 13.86 15.45
N ASP A 306 12.40 13.89 16.11
CA ASP A 306 13.05 15.10 16.63
C ASP A 306 14.40 15.31 15.92
N TYR A 307 14.50 16.40 15.16
CA TYR A 307 15.72 16.75 14.42
C TYR A 307 16.87 17.27 15.29
N LYS A 308 16.63 17.54 16.58
CA LYS A 308 17.68 17.96 17.53
C LYS A 308 18.36 16.80 18.28
N ARG A 309 17.99 15.55 18.00
CA ARG A 309 18.46 14.34 18.69
C ARG A 309 19.81 13.80 18.19
#